data_AF-A0A847V9N6-F1
#
_entry.id   AF-A0A847V9N6-F1
#
_cell.length_a   1.000
_cell.length_b   1.000
_cell.length_c   1.000
_cell.angle_alpha   90.00
_cell.angle_beta   90.00
_cell.angle_gamma   90.00
#
_symmetry.space_group_name_H-M   'P 1'
#
loop_
_entity.id
_entity.type
_entity.pdbx_description
1 polymer ?
#
loop_
_entity_poly.entity_id
_entity_poly.type
_entity_poly.pdbx_seq_one_letter_code
_entity_poly.pdbx_strand_id
1 'polypeptide(L)'
;MLNSANHRGLKKSLAPAAALLLALLLLAVGAQAVPEAVDSAGLTPYPGPYPVPGYVQAEDFDLGGEGVAYHDLEPANLGGAYRPAEGVDIETGQYVTNVGWIRSGEWLSYTLTATEPQPVYLLLSAANPDATTKRVTYSLNGTIAGTVDVHPTGGFEQYNGHISTPFTFPAGETVLRLSFDGVGRINLDTFGLESMGPTPAPTPAPEVLIDTPGLHTLDRDLTTGWLGVMINSSDVVLDGMGHTIEGTKANSTGVYASGTPSLWSSGVLTNVTIRNLTVRDCGAGITLGGVSGAVLEDVVAERNVVGLEISGGGTTNDHLVRDSVFRENSRVGISAGYPA
;
A
#
# COMPACT_ATOMS: atom_id res chain seq x y z
N MET A 1 91.69 -52.28 22.83
CA MET A 1 90.94 -51.01 22.96
C MET A 1 89.66 -51.33 23.75
N LEU A 2 89.77 -51.54 25.07
CA LEU A 2 89.27 -50.67 26.17
C LEU A 2 87.75 -50.41 26.05
N ASN A 3 86.83 -51.12 26.72
CA ASN A 3 86.61 -51.44 28.15
C ASN A 3 86.16 -50.24 29.03
N SER A 4 85.07 -50.47 29.78
CA SER A 4 84.60 -49.79 31.00
C SER A 4 84.04 -48.35 30.87
N ALA A 5 82.79 -48.11 31.31
CA ALA A 5 82.41 -47.53 32.63
C ALA A 5 82.47 -45.98 32.60
N ASN A 6 81.73 -45.16 33.35
CA ASN A 6 80.80 -45.31 34.44
C ASN A 6 80.13 -43.92 34.67
N HIS A 7 78.89 -43.93 35.17
CA HIS A 7 78.31 -43.04 36.19
C HIS A 7 78.25 -41.49 36.11
N ARG A 8 77.05 -41.04 36.55
CA ARG A 8 76.66 -39.77 37.25
C ARG A 8 76.41 -38.54 36.35
N GLY A 9 75.28 -37.83 36.46
CA GLY A 9 74.17 -37.94 37.41
C GLY A 9 73.08 -36.88 37.22
N LEU A 10 71.98 -37.10 37.95
CA LEU A 10 70.96 -36.17 38.44
C LEU A 10 70.07 -35.38 37.46
N LYS A 11 68.83 -35.90 37.34
CA LYS A 11 67.53 -35.28 37.71
C LYS A 11 67.33 -33.78 37.47
N LYS A 12 66.37 -33.46 36.58
CA LYS A 12 65.14 -32.65 36.81
C LYS A 12 64.41 -32.47 35.46
N SER A 13 63.34 -33.23 35.24
CA SER A 13 61.95 -32.72 35.08
C SER A 13 61.83 -31.34 34.41
N LEU A 14 61.38 -31.32 33.15
CA LEU A 14 60.08 -30.77 32.71
C LEU A 14 59.96 -30.95 31.19
N ALA A 15 58.72 -31.20 30.75
CA ALA A 15 58.29 -31.68 29.44
C ALA A 15 58.50 -30.66 28.29
N PRO A 16 58.28 -31.06 27.02
CA PRO A 16 58.98 -30.51 25.86
C PRO A 16 58.41 -29.18 25.37
N ALA A 17 59.30 -28.38 24.78
CA ALA A 17 58.97 -27.34 23.83
C ALA A 17 58.37 -27.97 22.57
N ALA A 18 57.18 -27.54 22.20
CA ALA A 18 56.65 -27.64 20.84
C ALA A 18 55.94 -26.31 20.53
N ALA A 19 56.63 -25.46 19.77
CA ALA A 19 55.99 -24.36 19.07
C ALA A 19 55.34 -24.92 17.81
N LEU A 20 54.04 -24.66 17.58
CA LEU A 20 53.51 -24.46 16.23
C LEU A 20 52.10 -23.84 16.25
N LEU A 21 52.06 -22.61 15.73
CA LEU A 21 51.00 -22.00 14.92
C LEU A 21 49.54 -22.10 15.42
N LEU A 22 49.07 -21.08 16.14
CA LEU A 22 47.64 -20.79 16.25
C LEU A 22 47.30 -19.63 15.31
N ALA A 23 46.91 -19.95 14.08
CA ALA A 23 46.16 -19.04 13.23
C ALA A 23 44.74 -18.97 13.79
N LEU A 24 44.43 -17.90 14.51
CA LEU A 24 43.06 -17.60 14.91
C LEU A 24 42.32 -17.11 13.66
N LEU A 25 41.62 -18.03 12.99
CA LEU A 25 40.67 -17.70 11.94
C LEU A 25 39.47 -17.00 12.62
N LEU A 26 39.52 -15.67 12.74
CA LEU A 26 38.31 -14.89 13.02
C LEU A 26 37.40 -15.04 11.79
N LEU A 27 36.34 -15.82 11.94
CA LEU A 27 35.17 -15.70 11.10
C LEU A 27 34.64 -14.27 11.26
N ALA A 28 34.92 -13.42 10.28
CA ALA A 28 34.19 -12.19 10.07
C ALA A 28 32.76 -12.57 9.68
N VAL A 29 31.91 -12.81 10.69
CA VAL A 29 30.48 -12.59 10.52
C VAL A 29 30.35 -11.08 10.48
N GLY A 30 29.93 -10.57 9.33
CA GLY A 30 29.61 -9.16 9.17
C GLY A 30 28.69 -8.74 10.30
N ALA A 31 29.17 -7.86 11.18
CA ALA A 31 28.32 -7.15 12.09
C ALA A 31 27.45 -6.25 11.21
N GLN A 32 26.27 -6.74 10.87
CA GLN A 32 25.18 -5.89 10.43
C GLN A 32 24.99 -4.86 11.54
N ALA A 33 25.15 -3.57 11.22
CA ALA A 33 24.90 -2.51 12.18
C ALA A 33 23.53 -2.76 12.82
N VAL A 34 23.52 -2.95 14.13
CA VAL A 34 22.28 -2.94 14.91
C VAL A 34 21.71 -1.53 14.69
N PRO A 35 20.45 -1.37 14.26
CA PRO A 35 19.87 -0.03 14.19
C PRO A 35 19.95 0.55 15.59
N GLU A 36 20.66 1.68 15.73
CA GLU A 36 20.76 2.38 17.01
C GLU A 36 19.35 2.62 17.52
N ALA A 37 19.02 2.00 18.66
CA ALA A 37 17.85 2.40 19.41
C ALA A 37 17.98 3.91 19.65
N VAL A 38 16.96 4.67 19.30
CA VAL A 38 16.95 6.12 19.56
C VAL A 38 17.13 6.29 21.06
N ASP A 39 18.29 6.82 21.47
CA ASP A 39 18.49 7.25 22.84
C ASP A 39 17.57 8.43 23.09
N SER A 40 16.41 8.16 23.67
CA SER A 40 15.39 9.15 24.00
C SER A 40 15.81 10.00 25.21
N ALA A 41 16.99 9.74 25.80
CA ALA A 41 17.54 10.60 26.85
C ALA A 41 17.82 12.00 26.29
N GLY A 42 17.00 12.97 26.71
CA GLY A 42 17.14 14.38 26.33
C GLY A 42 16.29 14.82 25.14
N LEU A 43 15.60 13.90 24.45
CA LEU A 43 14.62 14.23 23.44
C LEU A 43 13.34 14.77 24.12
N THR A 44 12.91 15.98 23.76
CA THR A 44 11.70 16.59 24.30
C THR A 44 10.75 16.97 23.15
N PRO A 45 9.49 16.50 23.16
CA PRO A 45 8.52 16.84 22.13
C PRO A 45 8.33 18.35 21.98
N TYR A 46 8.29 18.84 20.74
CA TYR A 46 8.05 20.25 20.46
C TYR A 46 6.96 20.45 19.40
N PRO A 47 5.95 21.31 19.65
CA PRO A 47 5.61 21.96 20.93
C PRO A 47 4.99 20.98 21.96
N GLY A 48 4.87 19.71 21.58
CA GLY A 48 4.31 18.59 22.32
C GLY A 48 4.16 17.41 21.35
N PRO A 49 3.72 16.22 21.82
CA PRO A 49 3.45 15.11 20.90
C PRO A 49 2.38 15.47 19.87
N TYR A 50 2.68 15.31 18.58
CA TYR A 50 1.71 15.57 17.52
C TYR A 50 0.67 14.45 17.43
N PRO A 51 -0.62 14.76 17.30
CA PRO A 51 -1.65 13.74 17.15
C PRO A 51 -1.54 13.06 15.79
N VAL A 52 -1.79 11.75 15.76
CA VAL A 52 -2.00 10.98 14.55
C VAL A 52 -3.48 10.56 14.49
N PRO A 53 -4.21 10.88 13.40
CA PRO A 53 -3.76 11.57 12.19
C PRO A 53 -3.58 13.09 12.41
N GLY A 54 -2.70 13.71 11.61
CA GLY A 54 -2.39 15.14 11.72
C GLY A 54 -1.25 15.60 10.81
N TYR A 55 -1.02 16.91 10.77
CA TYR A 55 0.08 17.56 10.04
C TYR A 55 1.10 18.17 11.00
N VAL A 56 2.34 18.20 10.57
CA VAL A 56 3.52 18.65 11.32
C VAL A 56 4.34 19.57 10.41
N GLN A 57 4.77 20.71 10.93
CA GLN A 57 5.74 21.59 10.26
C GLN A 57 7.12 20.95 10.38
N ALA A 58 7.90 20.91 9.29
CA ALA A 58 9.20 20.25 9.30
C ALA A 58 10.21 20.98 10.21
N GLU A 59 10.09 22.29 10.34
CA GLU A 59 10.92 23.12 11.23
C GLU A 59 10.59 22.93 12.73
N ASP A 60 9.49 22.25 13.05
CA ASP A 60 9.08 21.91 14.42
C ASP A 60 9.55 20.50 14.84
N PHE A 61 10.77 20.11 14.48
CA PHE A 61 11.41 18.91 15.04
C PHE A 61 11.56 19.02 16.57
N ASP A 62 11.69 17.89 17.26
CA ASP A 62 11.80 17.86 18.72
C ASP A 62 12.98 18.70 19.26
N LEU A 63 12.99 19.01 20.56
CA LEU A 63 14.14 19.61 21.24
C LEU A 63 15.09 18.52 21.75
N GLY A 64 16.36 18.87 21.90
CA GLY A 64 17.41 17.97 22.40
C GLY A 64 18.78 18.29 21.79
N GLY A 65 18.78 18.99 20.65
CA GLY A 65 19.98 19.43 19.96
C GLY A 65 20.59 18.35 19.06
N GLU A 66 21.75 18.70 18.51
CA GLU A 66 22.55 17.88 17.62
C GLU A 66 22.90 16.51 18.23
N GLY A 67 22.69 15.44 17.46
CA GLY A 67 22.89 14.05 17.87
C GLY A 67 21.76 13.47 18.72
N VAL A 68 20.78 14.28 19.14
CA VAL A 68 19.63 13.83 19.97
C VAL A 68 18.32 14.00 19.20
N ALA A 69 17.95 15.24 18.86
CA ALA A 69 16.70 15.56 18.18
C ALA A 69 16.83 15.68 16.66
N TYR A 70 18.02 16.07 16.20
CA TYR A 70 18.39 16.11 14.80
C TYR A 70 19.88 15.77 14.64
N HIS A 71 20.29 15.52 13.40
CA HIS A 71 21.69 15.58 12.96
C HIS A 71 21.77 16.47 11.74
N ASP A 72 22.54 17.54 11.86
CA ASP A 72 22.91 18.44 10.79
C ASP A 72 24.44 18.39 10.60
N LEU A 73 24.91 18.47 9.35
CA LEU A 73 26.35 18.43 9.06
C LEU A 73 27.05 19.76 9.43
N GLU A 74 26.27 20.82 9.63
CA GLU A 74 26.72 22.10 10.08
C GLU A 74 26.20 22.47 11.47
N PRO A 75 27.04 23.07 12.33
CA PRO A 75 26.60 23.47 13.66
C PRO A 75 25.67 24.70 13.66
N ALA A 76 25.50 25.39 12.53
CA ALA A 76 24.78 26.64 12.44
C ALA A 76 23.68 26.55 11.39
N ASN A 77 22.47 26.96 11.76
CA ASN A 77 21.38 27.19 10.82
C ASN A 77 21.74 28.30 9.82
N LEU A 78 22.11 27.90 8.61
CA LEU A 78 22.53 28.72 7.48
C LEU A 78 21.38 29.48 6.83
N GLY A 79 20.13 29.00 6.96
CA GLY A 79 18.94 29.71 6.52
C GLY A 79 18.53 30.85 7.47
N GLY A 80 18.91 30.73 8.76
CA GLY A 80 18.79 31.76 9.78
C GLY A 80 17.38 32.03 10.31
N ALA A 81 16.36 31.27 9.87
CA ALA A 81 14.97 31.45 10.29
C ALA A 81 14.60 30.55 11.49
N TYR A 82 13.53 30.94 12.18
CA TYR A 82 12.82 30.22 13.24
C TYR A 82 13.64 29.82 14.49
N ARG A 83 14.63 28.94 14.35
CA ARG A 83 15.45 28.36 15.44
C ARG A 83 16.95 28.63 15.20
N PRO A 84 17.39 29.91 15.26
CA PRO A 84 18.77 30.28 14.91
C PRO A 84 19.84 29.82 15.93
N ALA A 85 19.42 29.28 17.08
CA ALA A 85 20.31 28.71 18.08
C ALA A 85 20.57 27.21 17.88
N GLU A 86 19.90 26.60 16.90
CA GLU A 86 20.03 25.19 16.53
C GLU A 86 20.73 25.04 15.17
N GLY A 87 21.12 23.81 14.85
CA GLY A 87 21.93 23.49 13.67
C GLY A 87 21.10 23.36 12.39
N VAL A 88 19.87 22.86 12.48
CA VAL A 88 19.02 22.61 11.32
C VAL A 88 18.83 23.87 10.48
N ASP A 89 19.13 23.74 9.19
CA ASP A 89 18.97 24.81 8.21
C ASP A 89 17.48 25.10 7.91
N ILE A 90 17.00 26.25 8.37
CA ILE A 90 15.61 26.69 8.22
C ILE A 90 15.58 28.05 7.53
N GLU A 91 14.80 28.17 6.47
CA GLU A 91 14.57 29.44 5.75
C GLU A 91 13.09 29.81 5.71
N THR A 92 12.84 31.08 5.37
CA THR A 92 11.50 31.55 5.03
C THR A 92 11.53 32.20 3.65
N GLY A 93 10.81 31.62 2.70
CA GLY A 93 10.64 32.13 1.33
C GLY A 93 9.19 31.98 0.88
N GLN A 94 8.64 32.96 0.15
CA GLN A 94 7.25 32.93 -0.33
C GLN A 94 6.20 32.61 0.75
N TYR A 95 6.41 33.09 1.98
CA TYR A 95 5.55 32.82 3.16
C TYR A 95 5.52 31.36 3.65
N VAL A 96 6.40 30.51 3.11
CA VAL A 96 6.67 29.16 3.61
C VAL A 96 7.91 29.22 4.47
N THR A 97 7.84 28.67 5.68
CA THR A 97 9.03 28.34 6.47
C THR A 97 9.26 26.86 6.28
N ASN A 98 10.49 26.47 5.97
CA ASN A 98 10.80 25.10 5.61
C ASN A 98 12.19 24.73 6.12
N VAL A 99 12.43 23.43 6.28
CA VAL A 99 13.78 22.90 6.37
C VAL A 99 14.37 22.89 4.96
N GLY A 100 15.53 23.53 4.81
CA GLY A 100 16.27 23.65 3.57
C GLY A 100 17.66 23.04 3.70
N TRP A 101 18.49 23.20 2.67
CA TRP A 101 19.90 22.73 2.63
C TRP A 101 20.16 21.27 3.02
N ILE A 102 19.12 20.44 3.11
CA ILE A 102 19.20 19.03 3.50
C ILE A 102 20.30 18.30 2.72
N ARG A 103 21.12 17.56 3.45
CA ARG A 103 22.27 16.80 2.94
C ARG A 103 22.24 15.34 3.32
N SER A 104 23.04 14.59 2.58
CA SER A 104 23.12 13.14 2.76
C SER A 104 23.64 12.80 4.15
N GLY A 105 22.83 12.05 4.91
CA GLY A 105 23.16 11.56 6.25
C GLY A 105 22.48 12.32 7.38
N GLU A 106 21.84 13.46 7.10
CA GLU A 106 21.09 14.24 8.08
C GLU A 106 19.79 13.54 8.48
N TRP A 107 19.25 13.91 9.65
CA TRP A 107 17.96 13.40 10.11
C TRP A 107 17.26 14.35 11.08
N LEU A 108 15.93 14.24 11.15
CA LEU A 108 15.05 15.00 12.04
C LEU A 108 14.11 14.04 12.78
N SER A 109 13.92 14.25 14.08
CA SER A 109 13.01 13.44 14.92
C SER A 109 11.82 14.26 15.41
N TYR A 110 10.66 13.61 15.46
CA TYR A 110 9.39 14.20 15.86
C TYR A 110 8.65 13.21 16.77
N THR A 111 8.17 13.66 17.91
CA THR A 111 7.34 12.83 18.78
C THR A 111 5.88 12.94 18.37
N LEU A 112 5.28 11.80 18.04
CA LEU A 112 3.89 11.67 17.60
C LEU A 112 3.11 10.79 18.61
N THR A 113 1.78 10.87 18.61
CA THR A 113 0.93 10.06 19.49
C THR A 113 -0.40 9.66 18.86
N ALA A 114 -0.84 8.42 19.09
CA ALA A 114 -2.15 7.92 18.69
C ALA A 114 -2.87 7.23 19.85
N THR A 115 -4.20 7.32 19.88
CA THR A 115 -5.00 6.64 20.92
C THR A 115 -5.13 5.14 20.69
N GLU A 116 -5.13 4.71 19.42
CA GLU A 116 -5.23 3.31 19.01
C GLU A 116 -4.39 3.05 17.75
N PRO A 117 -4.00 1.80 17.48
CA PRO A 117 -3.28 1.49 16.25
C PRO A 117 -4.18 1.75 15.03
N GLN A 118 -3.67 2.44 14.01
CA GLN A 118 -4.48 2.85 12.86
C GLN A 118 -3.71 2.86 11.54
N PRO A 119 -4.35 2.53 10.41
CA PRO A 119 -3.71 2.58 9.10
C PRO A 119 -3.59 4.02 8.60
N VAL A 120 -2.37 4.41 8.23
CA VAL A 120 -2.02 5.73 7.72
C VAL A 120 -1.08 5.63 6.52
N TYR A 121 -0.92 6.73 5.80
CA TYR A 121 0.25 6.99 4.96
C TYR A 121 0.98 8.23 5.48
N LEU A 122 2.28 8.28 5.23
CA LEU A 122 3.09 9.49 5.44
C LEU A 122 3.04 10.31 4.16
N LEU A 123 2.57 11.55 4.25
CA LEU A 123 2.59 12.54 3.18
C LEU A 123 3.68 13.57 3.47
N LEU A 124 4.65 13.75 2.59
CA LEU A 124 5.62 14.84 2.66
C LEU A 124 5.21 15.96 1.69
N SER A 125 5.13 17.20 2.17
CA SER A 125 5.12 18.40 1.33
C SER A 125 6.58 18.81 1.11
N ALA A 126 7.14 18.43 -0.03
CA ALA A 126 8.55 18.63 -0.31
C ALA A 126 8.78 19.20 -1.71
N ALA A 127 9.90 19.91 -1.86
CA ALA A 127 10.37 20.45 -3.13
C ALA A 127 11.67 19.75 -3.54
N ASN A 128 11.72 19.26 -4.79
CA ASN A 128 12.88 18.63 -5.38
C ASN A 128 13.18 19.31 -6.74
N PRO A 129 14.17 20.22 -6.80
CA PRO A 129 14.51 20.93 -8.03
C PRO A 129 15.21 20.06 -9.08
N ASP A 130 15.72 18.90 -8.68
CA ASP A 130 16.51 18.04 -9.56
C ASP A 130 15.59 17.09 -10.34
N ALA A 131 16.06 16.59 -11.49
CA ALA A 131 15.29 15.70 -12.37
C ALA A 131 15.18 14.25 -11.86
N THR A 132 15.88 13.91 -10.77
CA THR A 132 15.91 12.55 -10.20
C THR A 132 15.05 12.47 -8.94
N THR A 133 14.20 11.44 -8.84
CA THR A 133 13.49 11.09 -7.61
C THR A 133 14.49 10.82 -6.48
N LYS A 134 14.20 11.33 -5.28
CA LYS A 134 14.99 11.12 -4.06
C LYS A 134 14.15 10.35 -3.05
N ARG A 135 14.76 9.41 -2.33
CA ARG A 135 14.05 8.50 -1.42
C ARG A 135 14.35 8.84 0.03
N VAL A 136 13.38 9.41 0.74
CA VAL A 136 13.47 9.70 2.17
C VAL A 136 13.05 8.45 2.94
N THR A 137 13.84 8.04 3.94
CA THR A 137 13.50 6.91 4.81
C THR A 137 12.85 7.43 6.08
N TYR A 138 11.85 6.72 6.60
CA TYR A 138 11.29 7.01 7.91
C TYR A 138 11.31 5.78 8.82
N SER A 139 11.53 6.03 10.11
CA SER A 139 11.54 5.02 11.16
C SER A 139 10.60 5.39 12.30
N LEU A 140 10.06 4.39 12.98
CA LEU A 140 9.25 4.52 14.19
C LEU A 140 10.02 3.89 15.35
N ASN A 141 10.33 4.69 16.37
CA ASN A 141 11.14 4.28 17.52
C ASN A 141 12.46 3.60 17.10
N GLY A 142 13.12 4.14 16.07
CA GLY A 142 14.39 3.62 15.52
C GLY A 142 14.26 2.41 14.58
N THR A 143 13.06 1.84 14.42
CA THR A 143 12.83 0.75 13.46
C THR A 143 12.35 1.32 12.12
N ILE A 144 13.06 1.05 11.03
CA ILE A 144 12.67 1.49 9.69
C ILE A 144 11.26 0.98 9.37
N ALA A 145 10.35 1.89 9.07
CA ALA A 145 8.95 1.60 8.78
C ALA A 145 8.65 1.71 7.28
N GLY A 146 9.38 2.55 6.55
CA GLY A 146 9.24 2.64 5.10
C GLY A 146 10.01 3.81 4.49
N THR A 147 9.63 4.14 3.26
CA THR A 147 10.23 5.25 2.50
C THR A 147 9.16 6.07 1.77
N VAL A 148 9.50 7.31 1.44
CA VAL A 148 8.73 8.20 0.57
C VAL A 148 9.60 8.62 -0.62
N ASP A 149 9.08 8.45 -1.83
CA ASP A 149 9.77 8.87 -3.06
C ASP A 149 9.37 10.32 -3.40
N VAL A 150 10.32 11.25 -3.21
CA VAL A 150 10.20 12.68 -3.52
C VAL A 150 10.55 12.90 -4.99
N HIS A 151 9.52 12.94 -5.83
CA HIS A 151 9.63 13.16 -7.27
C HIS A 151 10.04 14.61 -7.62
N PRO A 152 10.61 14.85 -8.82
CA PRO A 152 10.96 16.19 -9.28
C PRO A 152 9.77 17.15 -9.24
N THR A 153 9.98 18.32 -8.63
CA THR A 153 9.01 19.43 -8.61
C THR A 153 9.46 20.60 -9.47
N GLY A 154 10.75 20.70 -9.80
CA GLY A 154 11.28 21.68 -10.75
C GLY A 154 11.76 23.00 -10.14
N GLY A 155 11.71 23.17 -8.81
CA GLY A 155 12.30 24.30 -8.10
C GLY A 155 12.28 24.13 -6.59
N PHE A 156 13.11 24.88 -5.86
CA PHE A 156 13.20 24.83 -4.39
C PHE A 156 11.96 25.39 -3.69
N GLU A 157 11.21 26.28 -4.35
CA GLU A 157 9.96 26.86 -3.83
C GLU A 157 8.70 26.15 -4.37
N GLN A 158 8.85 25.03 -5.09
CA GLN A 158 7.74 24.27 -5.68
C GLN A 158 7.46 23.01 -4.84
N TYR A 159 6.57 23.14 -3.86
CA TYR A 159 6.18 22.06 -2.96
C TYR A 159 5.05 21.22 -3.54
N ASN A 160 5.21 19.91 -3.54
CA ASN A 160 4.18 18.93 -3.89
C ASN A 160 4.08 17.86 -2.80
N GLY A 161 2.93 17.18 -2.78
CA GLY A 161 2.69 16.03 -1.90
C GLY A 161 3.33 14.73 -2.43
N HIS A 162 4.02 14.01 -1.56
CA HIS A 162 4.64 12.71 -1.83
C HIS A 162 4.24 11.70 -0.77
N ILE A 163 3.70 10.54 -1.17
CA ILE A 163 3.09 9.58 -0.25
C ILE A 163 3.92 8.30 -0.09
N SER A 164 3.94 7.74 1.12
CA SER A 164 4.45 6.40 1.38
C SER A 164 3.46 5.31 0.95
N THR A 165 3.91 4.06 0.93
CA THR A 165 2.98 2.93 1.07
C THR A 165 2.26 3.01 2.42
N PRO A 166 0.99 2.55 2.52
CA PRO A 166 0.29 2.53 3.80
C PRO A 166 1.00 1.66 4.84
N PHE A 167 0.95 2.08 6.10
CA PHE A 167 1.47 1.33 7.25
C PHE A 167 0.55 1.52 8.46
N THR A 168 0.72 0.68 9.48
CA THR A 168 -0.02 0.84 10.75
C THR A 168 0.81 1.67 11.72
N PHE A 169 0.31 2.82 12.12
CA PHE A 169 0.89 3.60 13.20
C PHE A 169 0.44 3.00 14.55
N PRO A 170 1.36 2.76 15.50
CA PRO A 170 1.04 2.14 16.79
C PRO A 170 0.27 3.09 17.72
N ALA A 171 -0.40 2.53 18.73
CA ALA A 171 -0.94 3.33 19.83
C ALA A 171 0.16 3.83 20.77
N GLY A 172 -0.08 4.97 21.40
CA GLY A 172 0.84 5.63 22.32
C GLY A 172 1.80 6.58 21.62
N GLU A 173 2.76 7.09 22.39
CA GLU A 173 3.82 7.95 21.88
C GLU A 173 4.81 7.14 21.04
N THR A 174 5.25 7.72 19.93
CA THR A 174 6.21 7.12 19.00
C THR A 174 7.04 8.22 18.37
N VAL A 175 8.36 8.04 18.37
CA VAL A 175 9.29 8.94 17.71
C VAL A 175 9.37 8.55 16.23
N LEU A 176 8.88 9.43 15.37
CA LEU A 176 9.11 9.36 13.93
C LEU A 176 10.45 10.04 13.64
N ARG A 177 11.36 9.35 12.96
CA ARG A 177 12.58 9.96 12.41
C ARG A 177 12.56 9.92 10.90
N LEU A 178 12.74 11.07 10.27
CA LEU A 178 13.02 11.22 8.85
C LEU A 178 14.54 11.22 8.64
N SER A 179 15.03 10.32 7.79
CA SER A 179 16.46 10.16 7.48
C SER A 179 16.72 10.44 6.01
N PHE A 180 17.75 11.25 5.76
CA PHE A 180 18.13 11.77 4.45
C PHE A 180 19.38 11.06 3.90
N ASP A 181 19.53 9.75 4.10
CA ASP A 181 20.66 8.98 3.58
C ASP A 181 20.69 8.95 2.05
N GLY A 182 21.77 9.46 1.46
CA GLY A 182 21.88 9.61 0.00
C GLY A 182 20.90 10.64 -0.59
N VAL A 183 20.22 11.41 0.25
CA VAL A 183 19.29 12.47 -0.14
C VAL A 183 19.95 13.82 0.10
N GLY A 184 19.80 14.75 -0.83
CA GLY A 184 20.14 16.14 -0.57
C GLY A 184 19.46 17.06 -1.57
N ARG A 185 19.62 18.38 -1.38
CA ARG A 185 18.99 19.40 -2.25
C ARG A 185 17.47 19.20 -2.35
N ILE A 186 16.80 19.03 -1.23
CA ILE A 186 15.34 19.12 -1.14
C ILE A 186 14.99 20.16 -0.07
N ASN A 187 13.83 20.79 -0.22
CA ASN A 187 13.21 21.53 0.88
C ASN A 187 12.02 20.71 1.38
N LEU A 188 11.84 20.66 2.70
CA LEU A 188 10.71 20.00 3.36
C LEU A 188 9.94 21.06 4.14
N ASP A 189 8.68 21.27 3.76
CA ASP A 189 7.77 22.26 4.37
C ASP A 189 6.97 21.60 5.50
N THR A 190 6.17 20.59 5.16
CA THR A 190 5.36 19.85 6.13
C THR A 190 5.43 18.35 5.90
N PHE A 191 5.01 17.59 6.89
CA PHE A 191 4.55 16.23 6.67
C PHE A 191 3.23 15.95 7.41
N GLY A 192 2.51 14.93 6.96
CA GLY A 192 1.27 14.49 7.60
C GLY A 192 1.20 12.97 7.73
N LEU A 193 0.63 12.51 8.83
CA LEU A 193 0.16 11.13 8.97
C LEU A 193 -1.34 11.17 8.73
N GLU A 194 -1.73 10.84 7.51
CA GLU A 194 -3.12 10.92 7.10
C GLU A 194 -3.80 9.56 7.23
N SER A 195 -5.02 9.58 7.76
CA SER A 195 -5.85 8.38 7.84
C SER A 195 -6.18 7.91 6.44
N MET A 196 -6.04 6.60 6.19
CA MET A 196 -6.56 5.95 5.00
C MET A 196 -8.12 5.94 4.95
N GLY A 197 -8.80 6.54 5.93
CA GLY A 197 -10.19 6.24 6.24
C GLY A 197 -10.35 4.80 6.72
N PRO A 198 -11.57 4.34 7.04
CA PRO A 198 -11.79 2.92 7.18
C PRO A 198 -11.37 2.25 5.86
N THR A 199 -10.50 1.25 5.93
CA THR A 199 -10.22 0.37 4.79
C THR A 199 -11.57 -0.02 4.20
N PRO A 200 -11.81 0.17 2.89
CA PRO A 200 -13.04 -0.29 2.27
C PRO A 200 -13.22 -1.74 2.70
N ALA A 201 -14.37 -2.08 3.28
CA ALA A 201 -14.68 -3.47 3.56
C ALA A 201 -14.37 -4.26 2.29
N PRO A 202 -13.69 -5.42 2.38
CA PRO A 202 -13.38 -6.20 1.20
C PRO A 202 -14.67 -6.32 0.41
N THR A 203 -14.62 -5.91 -0.87
CA THR A 203 -15.73 -6.14 -1.79
C THR A 203 -16.15 -7.59 -1.58
N PRO A 204 -17.44 -7.90 -1.31
CA PRO A 204 -17.84 -9.28 -1.06
C PRO A 204 -17.39 -10.18 -2.23
N ALA A 205 -17.40 -11.50 -2.10
CA ALA A 205 -17.16 -12.39 -3.24
C ALA A 205 -18.49 -12.71 -3.93
N PRO A 206 -18.52 -13.00 -5.25
CA PRO A 206 -19.72 -13.55 -5.86
C PRO A 206 -19.97 -14.96 -5.32
N GLU A 207 -21.23 -15.41 -5.31
CA GLU A 207 -21.54 -16.80 -4.95
C GLU A 207 -20.91 -17.81 -5.92
N VAL A 208 -20.78 -17.42 -7.19
CA VAL A 208 -20.09 -18.20 -8.24
C VAL A 208 -19.24 -17.27 -9.12
N LEU A 209 -17.98 -17.65 -9.36
CA LEU A 209 -17.09 -17.00 -10.31
C LEU A 209 -16.85 -17.92 -11.51
N ILE A 210 -17.08 -17.40 -12.71
CA ILE A 210 -16.78 -18.05 -13.99
C ILE A 210 -15.70 -17.22 -14.67
N ASP A 211 -14.46 -17.67 -14.57
CA ASP A 211 -13.27 -17.02 -15.12
C ASP A 211 -12.60 -17.85 -16.22
N THR A 212 -13.28 -18.90 -16.70
CA THR A 212 -12.80 -19.79 -17.76
C THR A 212 -13.85 -20.02 -18.85
N PRO A 213 -13.45 -20.17 -20.12
CA PRO A 213 -14.36 -20.54 -21.21
C PRO A 213 -15.04 -21.89 -20.98
N GLY A 214 -16.20 -22.09 -21.61
CA GLY A 214 -16.89 -23.38 -21.65
C GLY A 214 -18.32 -23.33 -21.11
N LEU A 215 -18.89 -24.51 -20.92
CA LEU A 215 -20.22 -24.70 -20.34
C LEU A 215 -20.10 -24.76 -18.81
N HIS A 216 -20.88 -23.91 -18.14
CA HIS A 216 -21.00 -23.83 -16.70
C HIS A 216 -22.47 -23.99 -16.32
N THR A 217 -22.78 -24.92 -15.43
CA THR A 217 -24.15 -25.19 -14.99
C THR A 217 -24.35 -24.80 -13.54
N LEU A 218 -25.52 -24.25 -13.20
CA LEU A 218 -25.94 -24.22 -11.80
C LEU A 218 -26.47 -25.60 -11.39
N ASP A 219 -26.14 -26.03 -10.18
CA ASP A 219 -26.59 -27.29 -9.57
C ASP A 219 -27.58 -27.08 -8.42
N ARG A 220 -27.86 -25.82 -8.08
CA ARG A 220 -28.76 -25.38 -7.03
C ARG A 220 -29.22 -23.94 -7.25
N ASP A 221 -30.27 -23.56 -6.52
CA ASP A 221 -30.66 -22.16 -6.39
C ASP A 221 -29.61 -21.38 -5.58
N LEU A 222 -29.44 -20.10 -5.92
CA LEU A 222 -28.54 -19.17 -5.25
C LEU A 222 -29.33 -18.07 -4.55
N THR A 223 -28.82 -17.61 -3.40
CA THR A 223 -29.31 -16.44 -2.69
C THR A 223 -28.15 -15.47 -2.49
N THR A 224 -28.27 -14.22 -2.90
CA THR A 224 -27.16 -13.26 -2.85
C THR A 224 -27.55 -11.93 -2.21
N GLY A 225 -26.63 -11.35 -1.43
CA GLY A 225 -26.74 -9.99 -0.91
C GLY A 225 -25.93 -8.96 -1.70
N TRP A 226 -25.19 -9.40 -2.72
CA TRP A 226 -24.31 -8.54 -3.50
C TRP A 226 -24.21 -8.99 -4.96
N LEU A 227 -23.59 -10.14 -5.23
CA LEU A 227 -23.46 -10.67 -6.58
C LEU A 227 -23.67 -12.20 -6.57
N GLY A 228 -24.59 -12.70 -7.39
CA GLY A 228 -24.84 -14.14 -7.52
C GLY A 228 -23.74 -14.78 -8.36
N VAL A 229 -23.76 -14.56 -9.66
CA VAL A 229 -22.75 -15.11 -10.59
C VAL A 229 -21.96 -13.98 -11.24
N MET A 230 -20.63 -14.07 -11.20
CA MET A 230 -19.73 -13.22 -11.99
C MET A 230 -19.18 -14.02 -13.17
N ILE A 231 -19.35 -13.49 -14.39
CA ILE A 231 -18.72 -14.03 -15.61
C ILE A 231 -17.63 -13.04 -16.03
N ASN A 232 -16.38 -13.49 -16.02
CA ASN A 232 -15.20 -12.71 -16.35
C ASN A 232 -14.35 -13.37 -17.48
N SER A 233 -14.99 -14.19 -18.30
CA SER A 233 -14.38 -14.85 -19.46
C SER A 233 -15.29 -14.79 -20.67
N SER A 234 -14.67 -14.69 -21.86
CA SER A 234 -15.33 -14.92 -23.14
C SER A 234 -15.62 -16.41 -23.34
N ASP A 235 -16.45 -16.72 -24.34
CA ASP A 235 -16.78 -18.08 -24.78
C ASP A 235 -17.39 -18.92 -23.64
N VAL A 236 -18.34 -18.32 -22.93
CA VAL A 236 -19.02 -18.90 -21.77
C VAL A 236 -20.47 -19.21 -22.12
N VAL A 237 -20.94 -20.39 -21.73
CA VAL A 237 -22.37 -20.70 -21.60
C VAL A 237 -22.65 -20.91 -20.12
N LEU A 238 -23.37 -19.98 -19.49
CA LEU A 238 -24.02 -20.21 -18.20
C LEU A 238 -25.39 -20.81 -18.44
N ASP A 239 -25.57 -22.07 -18.05
CA ASP A 239 -26.84 -22.77 -18.06
C ASP A 239 -27.39 -22.88 -16.64
N GLY A 240 -28.47 -22.16 -16.36
CA GLY A 240 -29.12 -22.19 -15.06
C GLY A 240 -29.77 -23.54 -14.75
N MET A 241 -29.96 -24.43 -15.74
CA MET A 241 -30.63 -25.73 -15.55
C MET A 241 -32.02 -25.62 -14.90
N GLY A 242 -32.69 -24.47 -15.01
CA GLY A 242 -33.97 -24.16 -14.39
C GLY A 242 -33.88 -23.58 -12.97
N HIS A 243 -32.68 -23.40 -12.41
CA HIS A 243 -32.47 -22.84 -11.09
C HIS A 243 -32.75 -21.33 -11.02
N THR A 244 -32.88 -20.86 -9.78
CA THR A 244 -33.17 -19.47 -9.45
C THR A 244 -31.99 -18.80 -8.75
N ILE A 245 -31.68 -17.55 -9.11
CA ILE A 245 -30.85 -16.64 -8.33
C ILE A 245 -31.75 -15.57 -7.70
N GLU A 246 -31.79 -15.51 -6.38
CA GLU A 246 -32.63 -14.60 -5.61
C GLU A 246 -31.81 -13.56 -4.85
N GLY A 247 -32.17 -12.29 -5.02
CA GLY A 247 -31.56 -11.17 -4.31
C GLY A 247 -32.14 -10.97 -2.91
N THR A 248 -31.29 -10.54 -1.98
CA THR A 248 -31.68 -10.20 -0.59
C THR A 248 -31.51 -8.72 -0.27
N LYS A 249 -30.90 -7.94 -1.17
CA LYS A 249 -30.69 -6.50 -1.03
C LYS A 249 -31.05 -5.77 -2.31
N ALA A 250 -31.54 -4.54 -2.16
CA ALA A 250 -31.95 -3.70 -3.30
C ALA A 250 -30.81 -3.37 -4.30
N ASN A 251 -29.55 -3.56 -3.89
CA ASN A 251 -28.36 -3.34 -4.72
C ASN A 251 -27.66 -4.63 -5.13
N SER A 252 -28.28 -5.81 -4.96
CA SER A 252 -27.69 -7.06 -5.42
C SER A 252 -27.83 -7.22 -6.94
N THR A 253 -26.94 -7.99 -7.54
CA THR A 253 -27.01 -8.39 -8.95
C THR A 253 -27.09 -9.91 -9.05
N GLY A 254 -28.02 -10.43 -9.86
CA GLY A 254 -28.16 -11.87 -10.08
C GLY A 254 -26.97 -12.42 -10.86
N VAL A 255 -26.79 -11.95 -12.10
CA VAL A 255 -25.63 -12.27 -12.95
C VAL A 255 -24.96 -11.00 -13.42
N TYR A 256 -23.64 -10.91 -13.28
CA TYR A 256 -22.83 -9.84 -13.84
C TYR A 256 -21.77 -10.41 -14.78
N ALA A 257 -21.91 -10.13 -16.08
CA ALA A 257 -20.89 -10.44 -17.06
C ALA A 257 -20.11 -9.17 -17.38
N SER A 258 -18.81 -9.15 -17.04
CA SER A 258 -17.95 -7.99 -17.33
C SER A 258 -16.50 -8.42 -17.49
N GLY A 259 -15.81 -7.83 -18.48
CA GLY A 259 -14.44 -8.21 -18.85
C GLY A 259 -13.35 -7.43 -18.12
N THR A 260 -13.68 -6.67 -17.07
CA THR A 260 -12.69 -5.88 -16.34
C THR A 260 -12.92 -5.94 -14.82
N PRO A 261 -11.85 -6.14 -14.03
CA PRO A 261 -11.88 -5.90 -12.60
C PRO A 261 -11.55 -4.44 -12.24
N SER A 262 -11.41 -3.53 -13.22
CA SER A 262 -10.99 -2.14 -12.97
C SER A 262 -11.66 -1.11 -13.90
N LEU A 263 -11.75 0.13 -13.39
CA LEU A 263 -12.37 1.29 -14.04
C LEU A 263 -11.61 1.82 -15.28
N TRP A 264 -10.55 1.14 -15.75
CA TRP A 264 -9.61 1.68 -16.74
C TRP A 264 -9.10 0.70 -17.80
N SER A 265 -9.57 -0.54 -17.84
CA SER A 265 -9.30 -1.43 -18.99
C SER A 265 -10.57 -1.65 -19.81
N SER A 266 -10.42 -1.86 -21.11
CA SER A 266 -11.50 -2.11 -22.07
C SER A 266 -11.48 -3.59 -22.49
N GLY A 267 -11.58 -4.49 -21.52
CA GLY A 267 -11.79 -5.91 -21.78
C GLY A 267 -13.24 -6.11 -22.21
N VAL A 268 -13.49 -6.28 -23.51
CA VAL A 268 -14.82 -6.66 -24.01
C VAL A 268 -14.92 -8.18 -23.95
N LEU A 269 -15.87 -8.71 -23.17
CA LEU A 269 -16.20 -10.13 -23.25
C LEU A 269 -16.96 -10.42 -24.54
N THR A 270 -16.73 -11.58 -25.13
CA THR A 270 -17.43 -12.02 -26.35
C THR A 270 -18.05 -13.38 -26.16
N ASN A 271 -19.14 -13.66 -26.89
CA ASN A 271 -19.74 -14.99 -26.95
C ASN A 271 -20.13 -15.53 -25.57
N VAL A 272 -20.88 -14.71 -24.81
CA VAL A 272 -21.44 -15.08 -23.50
C VAL A 272 -22.91 -15.44 -23.69
N THR A 273 -23.27 -16.68 -23.40
CA THR A 273 -24.67 -17.15 -23.37
C THR A 273 -25.12 -17.35 -21.93
N ILE A 274 -26.28 -16.81 -21.57
CA ILE A 274 -26.96 -17.05 -20.29
C ILE A 274 -28.31 -17.68 -20.63
N ARG A 275 -28.59 -18.88 -20.11
CA ARG A 275 -29.83 -19.59 -20.43
C ARG A 275 -30.45 -20.40 -19.31
N ASN A 276 -31.72 -20.77 -19.47
CA ASN A 276 -32.48 -21.62 -18.55
C ASN A 276 -32.40 -21.17 -17.09
N LEU A 277 -32.56 -19.87 -16.85
CA LEU A 277 -32.27 -19.26 -15.54
C LEU A 277 -33.39 -18.32 -15.13
N THR A 278 -33.79 -18.40 -13.86
CA THR A 278 -34.63 -17.36 -13.24
C THR A 278 -33.76 -16.45 -12.38
N VAL A 279 -33.84 -15.14 -12.58
CA VAL A 279 -33.22 -14.13 -11.72
C VAL A 279 -34.29 -13.22 -11.12
N ARG A 280 -34.32 -13.12 -9.80
CA ARG A 280 -35.41 -12.41 -9.11
C ARG A 280 -35.00 -11.64 -7.88
N ASP A 281 -35.82 -10.65 -7.54
CA ASP A 281 -35.73 -9.87 -6.30
C ASP A 281 -34.34 -9.18 -6.12
N CYS A 282 -33.65 -8.88 -7.22
CA CYS A 282 -32.36 -8.20 -7.25
C CYS A 282 -32.49 -6.70 -7.58
N GLY A 283 -31.44 -5.92 -7.33
CA GLY A 283 -31.28 -4.60 -7.95
C GLY A 283 -31.19 -4.72 -9.47
N ALA A 284 -30.26 -5.53 -9.96
CA ALA A 284 -30.19 -5.91 -11.37
C ALA A 284 -30.32 -7.42 -11.52
N GLY A 285 -31.23 -7.91 -12.36
CA GLY A 285 -31.35 -9.34 -12.66
C GLY A 285 -30.09 -9.84 -13.36
N ILE A 286 -29.84 -9.31 -14.55
CA ILE A 286 -28.63 -9.55 -15.34
C ILE A 286 -28.04 -8.21 -15.77
N THR A 287 -26.74 -8.03 -15.59
CA THR A 287 -26.00 -6.90 -16.13
C THR A 287 -24.90 -7.40 -17.06
N LEU A 288 -24.90 -6.88 -18.29
CA LEU A 288 -23.88 -7.05 -19.31
C LEU A 288 -23.05 -5.76 -19.37
N GLY A 289 -21.89 -5.76 -18.73
CA GLY A 289 -20.97 -4.63 -18.65
C GLY A 289 -19.75 -4.83 -19.55
N GLY A 290 -19.77 -4.28 -20.76
CA GLY A 290 -18.67 -4.47 -21.72
C GLY A 290 -18.67 -5.86 -22.33
N VAL A 291 -19.83 -6.33 -22.80
CA VAL A 291 -19.98 -7.62 -23.51
C VAL A 291 -20.42 -7.35 -24.94
N SER A 292 -19.91 -8.09 -25.93
CA SER A 292 -20.42 -8.12 -27.31
C SER A 292 -20.87 -9.52 -27.68
N GLY A 293 -21.93 -9.64 -28.47
CA GLY A 293 -22.45 -10.93 -28.91
C GLY A 293 -23.05 -11.77 -27.77
N ALA A 294 -23.66 -11.13 -26.77
CA ALA A 294 -24.31 -11.87 -25.69
C ALA A 294 -25.63 -12.50 -26.15
N VAL A 295 -25.93 -13.71 -25.69
CA VAL A 295 -27.19 -14.41 -25.94
C VAL A 295 -27.90 -14.68 -24.63
N LEU A 296 -29.15 -14.22 -24.50
CA LEU A 296 -30.07 -14.64 -23.43
C LEU A 296 -31.16 -15.51 -24.04
N GLU A 297 -31.32 -16.72 -23.50
CA GLU A 297 -32.27 -17.74 -24.00
C GLU A 297 -32.99 -18.40 -22.83
N ASP A 298 -34.32 -18.51 -22.85
CA ASP A 298 -35.08 -19.14 -21.75
C ASP A 298 -34.76 -18.54 -20.36
N VAL A 299 -34.60 -17.21 -20.30
CA VAL A 299 -34.35 -16.47 -19.07
C VAL A 299 -35.63 -15.83 -18.55
N VAL A 300 -35.90 -15.95 -17.24
CA VAL A 300 -36.96 -15.21 -16.56
C VAL A 300 -36.33 -14.21 -15.58
N ALA A 301 -36.42 -12.92 -15.89
CA ALA A 301 -36.00 -11.85 -15.00
C ALA A 301 -37.22 -11.15 -14.40
N GLU A 302 -37.53 -11.44 -13.13
CA GLU A 302 -38.74 -10.96 -12.47
C GLU A 302 -38.50 -10.26 -11.12
N ARG A 303 -39.34 -9.27 -10.79
CA ARG A 303 -39.28 -8.54 -9.52
C ARG A 303 -37.92 -7.91 -9.18
N ASN A 304 -37.10 -7.60 -10.19
CA ASN A 304 -35.86 -6.86 -10.00
C ASN A 304 -36.11 -5.34 -10.06
N VAL A 305 -35.14 -4.50 -9.72
CA VAL A 305 -35.23 -3.08 -10.09
C VAL A 305 -35.07 -2.94 -11.61
N VAL A 306 -34.01 -3.54 -12.15
CA VAL A 306 -33.77 -3.69 -13.59
C VAL A 306 -33.72 -5.17 -13.93
N GLY A 307 -34.47 -5.62 -14.95
CA GLY A 307 -34.42 -7.02 -15.39
C GLY A 307 -33.11 -7.35 -16.09
N LEU A 308 -32.83 -6.70 -17.23
CA LEU A 308 -31.56 -6.75 -17.96
C LEU A 308 -30.99 -5.34 -18.12
N GLU A 309 -29.72 -5.16 -17.78
CA GLU A 309 -28.97 -3.95 -18.04
C GLU A 309 -27.82 -4.24 -19.00
N ILE A 310 -27.72 -3.45 -20.07
CA ILE A 310 -26.62 -3.50 -21.04
C ILE A 310 -25.89 -2.16 -20.98
N SER A 311 -24.60 -2.22 -20.63
CA SER A 311 -23.75 -1.05 -20.41
C SER A 311 -22.38 -1.26 -21.08
N GLY A 312 -21.77 -0.20 -21.63
CA GLY A 312 -20.43 -0.32 -22.27
C GLY A 312 -20.15 0.62 -23.45
N GLY A 313 -20.69 1.85 -23.41
CA GLY A 313 -20.59 2.92 -24.42
C GLY A 313 -19.75 2.63 -25.68
N GLY A 314 -20.40 2.55 -26.84
CA GLY A 314 -19.76 2.53 -28.16
C GLY A 314 -18.97 1.26 -28.55
N THR A 315 -18.66 0.34 -27.63
CA THR A 315 -17.83 -0.85 -27.89
C THR A 315 -18.54 -2.20 -27.74
N THR A 316 -19.83 -2.19 -27.38
CA THR A 316 -20.67 -3.39 -27.20
C THR A 316 -21.75 -3.48 -28.28
N ASN A 317 -21.88 -4.63 -28.94
CA ASN A 317 -22.82 -4.83 -30.05
C ASN A 317 -23.34 -6.28 -30.14
N ASP A 318 -24.40 -6.45 -30.95
CA ASP A 318 -24.94 -7.75 -31.41
C ASP A 318 -25.50 -8.68 -30.32
N HIS A 319 -26.24 -8.11 -29.37
CA HIS A 319 -26.95 -8.89 -28.36
C HIS A 319 -28.24 -9.54 -28.90
N LEU A 320 -28.47 -10.80 -28.54
CA LEU A 320 -29.70 -11.53 -28.83
C LEU A 320 -30.43 -11.88 -27.53
N VAL A 321 -31.72 -11.56 -27.47
CA VAL A 321 -32.62 -12.04 -26.41
C VAL A 321 -33.75 -12.81 -27.07
N ARG A 322 -33.89 -14.09 -26.73
CA ARG A 322 -34.95 -14.97 -27.25
C ARG A 322 -35.58 -15.78 -26.13
N ASP A 323 -36.85 -16.12 -26.31
CA ASP A 323 -37.60 -17.01 -25.41
C ASP A 323 -37.53 -16.60 -23.92
N SER A 324 -37.32 -15.30 -23.66
CA SER A 324 -37.04 -14.76 -22.33
C SER A 324 -38.14 -13.79 -21.89
N VAL A 325 -38.40 -13.74 -20.58
CA VAL A 325 -39.47 -12.96 -19.96
C VAL A 325 -38.89 -11.96 -18.96
N PHE A 326 -39.18 -10.67 -19.15
CA PHE A 326 -38.81 -9.59 -18.24
C PHE A 326 -40.08 -8.95 -17.67
N ARG A 327 -40.48 -9.33 -16.46
CA ARG A 327 -41.77 -8.95 -15.88
C ARG A 327 -41.64 -8.45 -14.45
N GLU A 328 -42.61 -7.65 -13.99
CA GLU A 328 -42.69 -7.19 -12.60
C GLU A 328 -41.43 -6.46 -12.08
N ASN A 329 -40.55 -5.99 -12.97
CA ASN A 329 -39.37 -5.23 -12.59
C ASN A 329 -39.80 -3.80 -12.23
N SER A 330 -39.32 -3.26 -11.11
CA SER A 330 -39.85 -2.04 -10.51
C SER A 330 -39.42 -0.75 -11.22
N ARG A 331 -38.32 -0.78 -11.99
CA ARG A 331 -37.88 0.36 -12.82
C ARG A 331 -38.00 0.07 -14.31
N VAL A 332 -37.36 -0.99 -14.80
CA VAL A 332 -37.34 -1.31 -16.24
C VAL A 332 -37.08 -2.79 -16.49
N GLY A 333 -37.75 -3.36 -17.50
CA GLY A 333 -37.53 -4.75 -17.91
C GLY A 333 -36.17 -4.95 -18.57
N ILE A 334 -35.91 -4.20 -19.65
CA ILE A 334 -34.62 -4.19 -20.36
C ILE A 334 -34.15 -2.75 -20.51
N SER A 335 -32.93 -2.47 -20.09
CA SER A 335 -32.25 -1.17 -20.20
C SER A 335 -31.00 -1.33 -21.06
N ALA A 336 -31.04 -0.78 -22.28
CA ALA A 336 -29.83 -0.63 -23.09
C ALA A 336 -29.34 0.82 -22.94
N GLY A 337 -28.13 0.99 -22.42
CA GLY A 337 -27.52 2.32 -22.28
C GLY A 337 -27.35 3.02 -23.63
N TYR A 338 -27.41 4.35 -23.62
CA TYR A 338 -27.10 5.15 -24.82
C TYR A 338 -25.63 4.94 -25.23
N PRO A 339 -25.31 4.85 -26.53
CA PRO A 339 -23.94 5.08 -26.96
C PRO A 339 -23.54 6.49 -26.51
N ALA A 340 -22.38 6.60 -25.85
CA ALA A 340 -21.76 7.89 -25.59
C ALA A 340 -21.45 8.62 -26.91
#